data_AF-A0A932SW18-F1
#
_entry.id   AF-A0A932SW18-F1
#
_cell.length_a   1.000
_cell.length_b   1.000
_cell.length_c   1.000
_cell.angle_alpha   90.00
_cell.angle_beta   90.00
_cell.angle_gamma   90.00
#
_symmetry.space_group_name_H-M   'P 1'
#
loop_
_entity.id
_entity.type
_entity.pdbx_description
1 polymer ?
#
loop_
_entity_poly.entity_id
_entity_poly.type
_entity_poly.pdbx_seq_one_letter_code
_entity_poly.pdbx_strand_id
1 'polypeptide(L)'
;AGEFGRTPKINATNGRDHWAHCYTQLLAGGGIRGGQVYGASDKNGAYVKDFPVTPDDFAATILHAFGLSPEAAIDDPNGRPVRISTGIPVTTLF
;
A
#
# COMPACT_ATOMS: atom_id res chain seq x y z
N ALA A 1 6.67 -3.26 -2.86
CA ALA A 1 5.85 -4.47 -3.13
C ALA A 1 5.66 -4.61 -4.63
N GLY A 2 5.71 -5.83 -5.17
CA GLY A 2 5.63 -6.10 -6.62
C GLY A 2 4.31 -6.75 -7.07
N GLU A 3 3.29 -6.78 -6.20
CA GLU A 3 1.99 -7.38 -6.49
C GLU A 3 1.01 -6.30 -6.97
N PHE A 4 0.21 -6.64 -7.98
CA PHE A 4 -0.84 -5.81 -8.57
C PHE A 4 -2.09 -6.65 -8.73
N GLY A 5 -3.24 -6.05 -8.43
CA GLY A 5 -4.53 -6.68 -8.58
C GLY A 5 -4.84 -7.06 -10.02
N ARG A 6 -5.89 -7.86 -10.16
CA ARG A 6 -6.45 -8.27 -11.46
C ARG A 6 -7.91 -7.91 -11.53
N THR A 7 -8.40 -7.58 -12.73
CA THR A 7 -9.84 -7.34 -12.91
C THR A 7 -10.63 -8.57 -12.45
N PRO A 8 -11.79 -8.41 -11.80
CA PRO A 8 -12.59 -9.57 -11.38
C PRO A 8 -13.31 -10.26 -12.54
N LYS A 9 -13.30 -9.63 -13.73
CA LYS A 9 -13.92 -10.13 -14.95
C LYS A 9 -12.88 -10.84 -15.82
N ILE A 10 -13.26 -12.00 -16.34
CA ILE A 10 -12.46 -12.72 -17.35
C ILE A 10 -12.52 -11.95 -18.67
N ASN A 11 -11.36 -11.71 -19.27
CA ASN A 11 -11.24 -11.00 -20.55
C ASN A 11 -11.41 -11.96 -21.75
N ALA A 12 -11.40 -11.42 -22.97
CA ALA A 12 -11.63 -12.20 -24.20
C ALA A 12 -10.55 -13.26 -24.48
N THR A 13 -9.40 -13.20 -23.80
CA THR A 13 -8.30 -14.16 -23.93
C THR A 13 -8.25 -15.15 -22.76
N ASN A 14 -9.35 -15.32 -22.02
CA ASN A 14 -9.46 -16.18 -20.84
C ASN A 14 -8.50 -15.83 -19.69
N GLY A 15 -8.02 -14.58 -19.64
CA GLY A 15 -7.21 -14.04 -18.55
C GLY A 15 -7.97 -13.01 -17.70
N ARG A 16 -7.22 -12.28 -16.87
CA ARG A 16 -7.68 -11.10 -16.14
C ARG A 16 -6.65 -9.97 -16.30
N ASP A 17 -7.14 -8.77 -16.56
CA ASP A 17 -6.31 -7.61 -16.90
C ASP A 17 -5.59 -7.06 -15.67
N HIS A 18 -4.54 -6.25 -15.89
CA HIS A 18 -3.87 -5.52 -14.83
C HIS A 18 -4.82 -4.52 -14.17
N TRP A 19 -4.80 -4.47 -12.83
CA TRP A 19 -5.77 -3.71 -12.07
C TRP A 19 -5.18 -3.13 -10.79
N ALA A 20 -4.74 -1.87 -10.85
CA ALA A 20 -4.11 -1.17 -9.73
C ALA A 20 -5.11 -0.60 -8.70
N HIS A 21 -6.41 -0.73 -8.93
CA HIS A 21 -7.44 -0.09 -8.10
C HIS A 21 -7.74 -0.82 -6.79
N CYS A 22 -7.44 -2.12 -6.71
CA CYS A 22 -7.67 -2.91 -5.50
C CYS A 22 -6.79 -4.17 -5.52
N TYR A 23 -5.98 -4.34 -4.48
CA TYR A 23 -5.13 -5.50 -4.26
C TYR A 23 -4.74 -5.60 -2.78
N THR A 24 -4.16 -6.73 -2.38
CA THR A 24 -3.91 -7.02 -0.96
C THR A 24 -2.41 -7.02 -0.70
N GLN A 25 -2.00 -6.42 0.43
CA GLN A 25 -0.65 -6.53 0.94
C GLN A 25 -0.66 -7.35 2.24
N LEU A 26 0.36 -8.19 2.41
CA LEU A 26 0.61 -8.90 3.66
C LEU A 26 1.79 -8.25 4.38
N LEU A 27 1.59 -7.93 5.66
CA LEU A 27 2.62 -7.40 6.54
C LEU A 27 2.83 -8.35 7.74
N ALA A 28 4.08 -8.50 8.16
CA ALA A 28 4.46 -9.27 9.34
C ALA A 28 5.77 -8.73 9.92
N GLY A 29 5.91 -8.79 11.25
CA GLY A 29 7.06 -8.22 11.95
C GLY A 29 6.97 -6.70 12.12
N GLY A 30 8.06 -6.03 12.51
CA GLY A 30 8.11 -4.57 12.64
C GLY A 30 7.12 -3.96 13.65
N GLY A 31 6.61 -4.75 14.60
CA GLY A 31 5.59 -4.32 15.56
C GLY A 31 4.14 -4.43 15.06
N ILE A 32 3.91 -4.88 13.82
CA ILE A 32 2.56 -5.08 13.27
C ILE A 32 1.81 -6.16 14.08
N ARG A 33 0.58 -5.85 14.51
CA ARG A 33 -0.29 -6.83 15.20
C ARG A 33 -0.78 -7.88 14.21
N GLY A 34 -0.56 -9.16 14.54
CA GLY A 34 -1.04 -10.27 13.73
C GLY A 34 -2.55 -10.51 13.88
N GLY A 35 -3.12 -11.31 12.97
CA GLY A 35 -4.51 -11.77 13.08
C GLY A 35 -5.59 -10.72 12.78
N GLN A 36 -5.21 -9.63 12.11
CA GLN A 36 -6.13 -8.56 11.72
C GLN A 36 -6.27 -8.46 10.19
N VAL A 37 -7.40 -7.90 9.76
CA VAL A 37 -7.65 -7.46 8.39
C VAL A 37 -7.96 -5.97 8.45
N TYR A 38 -7.27 -5.19 7.62
CA TYR A 38 -7.47 -3.74 7.53
C TYR A 38 -7.96 -3.38 6.13
N GLY A 39 -9.13 -2.79 6.05
CA GLY A 39 -9.80 -2.48 4.80
C GLY A 39 -10.62 -3.62 4.21
N ALA A 40 -11.36 -3.31 3.16
CA ALA A 40 -12.15 -4.27 2.41
C ALA A 40 -12.35 -3.79 0.97
N SER A 41 -12.45 -4.73 0.03
CA SER A 41 -12.90 -4.44 -1.33
C SER A 41 -14.42 -4.26 -1.40
N ASP A 42 -14.91 -3.77 -2.54
CA ASP A 42 -16.32 -3.92 -2.89
C ASP A 42 -16.70 -5.40 -3.06
N LYS A 43 -18.00 -5.66 -3.24
CA LYS A 43 -18.56 -7.01 -3.39
C LYS A 43 -18.03 -7.78 -4.60
N ASN A 44 -17.43 -7.10 -5.57
CA ASN A 44 -16.90 -7.68 -6.80
C ASN A 44 -15.38 -7.87 -6.72
N GLY A 45 -14.71 -7.36 -5.69
CA GLY A 45 -13.24 -7.31 -5.62
C GLY A 45 -12.61 -6.30 -6.59
N ALA A 46 -13.37 -5.32 -7.09
CA ALA A 46 -12.87 -4.39 -8.11
C ALA A 46 -12.23 -3.14 -7.48
N TYR A 47 -12.85 -2.54 -6.48
CA TYR A 47 -12.37 -1.30 -5.87
C TYR A 47 -12.26 -1.44 -4.36
N VAL A 48 -11.42 -0.61 -3.74
CA VAL A 48 -11.38 -0.50 -2.27
C VAL A 48 -12.65 0.20 -1.79
N LYS A 49 -13.35 -0.42 -0.85
CA LYS A 49 -14.60 0.09 -0.25
C LYS A 49 -14.34 0.71 1.12
N ASP A 50 -13.62 0.00 1.99
CA ASP A 50 -13.39 0.41 3.37
C ASP A 50 -11.87 0.62 3.60
N PHE A 51 -11.53 1.68 4.34
CA PHE A 51 -10.17 2.05 4.76
C PHE A 51 -9.11 2.01 3.62
N PRO A 52 -9.21 2.91 2.61
CA PRO A 52 -8.24 2.96 1.52
C PRO A 52 -6.83 3.29 2.01
N VAL A 53 -5.84 2.62 1.42
CA VAL A 53 -4.41 2.83 1.68
C VAL A 53 -3.73 3.06 0.34
N THR A 54 -3.10 4.21 0.18
CA THR A 54 -2.32 4.51 -1.03
C THR A 54 -0.93 3.86 -0.96
N PRO A 55 -0.21 3.73 -2.10
CA PRO A 55 1.19 3.29 -2.09
C PRO A 55 2.08 4.15 -1.18
N ASP A 56 1.80 5.45 -1.10
CA ASP A 56 2.51 6.39 -0.25
C ASP A 56 2.21 6.15 1.24
N ASP A 57 0.95 5.92 1.62
CA ASP A 57 0.57 5.55 3.00
C ASP A 57 1.23 4.24 3.43
N PHE A 58 1.29 3.27 2.51
CA PHE A 58 1.99 2.00 2.73
C PHE A 58 3.49 2.21 2.95
N ALA A 59 4.15 3.02 2.11
CA ALA A 59 5.56 3.36 2.29
C ALA A 59 5.79 4.10 3.62
N ALA A 60 4.94 5.05 3.97
CA ALA A 60 5.00 5.79 5.23
C ALA A 60 4.82 4.86 6.44
N THR A 61 3.94 3.87 6.35
CA THR A 61 3.73 2.84 7.38
C THR A 61 4.99 2.00 7.60
N ILE A 62 5.69 1.62 6.53
CA ILE A 62 6.96 0.89 6.63
C ILE A 62 8.03 1.77 7.28
N LEU A 63 8.17 3.04 6.87
CA LEU A 63 9.11 3.98 7.49
C LEU A 63 8.85 4.15 8.98
N HIS A 64 7.58 4.27 9.38
CA HIS A 64 7.16 4.33 10.76
C HIS A 64 7.56 3.07 11.55
N ALA A 65 7.38 1.88 10.98
CA ALA A 65 7.80 0.61 11.60
C ALA A 65 9.32 0.56 11.88
N PHE A 66 10.12 1.26 11.08
CA PHE A 66 11.56 1.41 11.27
C PHE A 66 11.97 2.58 12.18
N GLY A 67 11.00 3.32 12.75
CA GLY A 67 11.27 4.48 13.58
C GLY A 67 11.79 5.70 12.81
N LEU A 68 11.59 5.73 11.48
CA LEU A 68 11.96 6.86 10.64
C LEU A 68 10.84 7.90 10.61
N SER A 69 11.23 9.17 10.55
CA SER A 69 10.29 10.29 10.45
C SER A 69 9.53 10.26 9.11
N PRO A 70 8.22 10.54 9.09
CA PRO A 70 7.43 10.71 7.86
C PRO A 70 7.93 11.86 6.96
N GLU A 71 8.70 12.79 7.51
CA GLU A 71 9.32 13.92 6.82
C GLU A 71 10.70 13.57 6.24
N ALA A 72 11.17 12.34 6.42
CA ALA A 72 12.46 11.90 5.90
C ALA A 72 12.56 12.14 4.39
N ALA A 73 13.71 12.69 3.98
CA ALA A 73 14.02 13.02 2.61
C ALA A 73 15.42 12.51 2.25
N ILE A 74 15.61 12.23 0.97
CA ILE A 74 16.91 11.92 0.37
C ILE A 74 17.20 12.95 -0.71
N ASP A 75 18.47 13.32 -0.88
CA ASP A 75 18.86 14.23 -1.93
C ASP A 75 18.85 13.51 -3.29
N ASP A 76 18.27 14.16 -4.29
CA ASP A 76 18.40 13.73 -5.68
C ASP A 76 19.83 14.02 -6.21
N PRO A 77 20.21 13.55 -7.41
CA PRO A 77 21.56 13.77 -7.95
C PRO A 77 21.98 15.25 -8.10
N ASN A 78 21.03 16.19 -8.06
CA ASN A 78 21.29 17.63 -8.11
C ASN A 78 21.35 18.26 -6.70
N GLY A 79 21.29 17.46 -5.64
CA GLY A 79 21.32 17.92 -4.25
C GLY A 79 19.99 18.49 -3.77
N ARG A 80 18.87 18.21 -4.45
CA ARG A 80 17.56 18.67 -4.00
C ARG A 80 16.92 17.62 -3.09
N PRO A 81 16.46 17.98 -1.88
CA PRO A 81 15.82 17.03 -0.99
C PRO A 81 14.46 16.62 -1.55
N VAL A 82 14.24 15.31 -1.65
CA VAL A 82 12.99 14.67 -2.08
C VAL A 82 12.49 13.78 -0.95
N ARG A 83 11.26 14.01 -0.50
CA ARG A 83 10.62 13.18 0.53
C ARG A 83 10.57 11.73 0.08
N ILE A 84 10.86 10.81 1.01
CA ILE A 84 10.83 9.36 0.73
C ILE A 84 9.38 8.88 0.53
N SER A 85 8.43 9.47 1.26
CA SER A 85 6.98 9.28 1.08
C SER A 85 6.22 10.56 1.40
N THR A 86 5.07 10.75 0.78
CA THR A 86 4.11 11.82 1.13
C THR A 86 2.85 11.32 1.83
N GLY A 87 2.79 10.02 2.13
CA GLY A 87 1.64 9.37 2.75
C GLY A 87 1.58 9.52 4.27
N ILE A 88 0.49 9.01 4.84
CA ILE A 88 0.22 9.00 6.27
C ILE A 88 0.35 7.55 6.78
N PRO A 89 1.21 7.28 7.78
CA PRO A 89 1.33 5.94 8.34
C PRO A 89 0.01 5.41 8.90
N VAL A 90 -0.34 4.16 8.60
CA VAL A 90 -1.51 3.47 9.14
C VAL A 90 -1.17 2.92 10.53
N THR A 91 -1.13 3.81 11.53
CA THR A 91 -0.68 3.49 12.89
C THR A 91 -1.59 2.51 13.62
N THR A 92 -2.82 2.30 13.16
CA THR A 92 -3.74 1.30 13.68
C THR A 92 -3.29 -0.14 13.43
N LEU A 93 -2.30 -0.37 12.56
CA LEU A 93 -1.77 -1.72 12.29
C LEU A 93 -0.82 -2.24 13.38
N PHE A 94 -0.25 -1.34 14.20
CA PHE A 94 0.62 -1.66 15.34
C PHE A 94 -0.20 -1.77 16.63
#